data_AF-A0A943AID7-F1
#
_entry.id   AF-A0A943AID7-F1
#
_cell.length_a   1.000
_cell.length_b   1.000
_cell.length_c   1.000
_cell.angle_alpha   90.00
_cell.angle_beta   90.00
_cell.angle_gamma   90.00
#
_symmetry.space_group_name_H-M   'P 1'
#
loop_
_entity.id
_entity.type
_entity.pdbx_description
1 polymer ?
#
loop_
_entity_poly.entity_id
_entity_poly.type
_entity_poly.pdbx_seq_one_letter_code
_entity_poly.pdbx_strand_id
1 'polypeptide(L)'
;MKEKKRILLSLSRKKSNLLLFGILFFLTLFMLMFLSVYGTSKQMMKEVEKKYGASFMLLLYRDQSKPELWEEREVEGVGTLNYYIGPGIDEEMMDYILEEVEGVTDYEGGGDYEIILCDYELIPGYWKYRYEDDLIHPDPNGLNPVEEIENLRFLTQCQALRKSEHFKEFQNGNFRLIEGRHIEPKDKHAVMVSEEFAERNNLQIGDIFKIQASSLALGTGLPALPLGLIETEIVGIFALTYNQGVSEYTNEYDILENWILVDNETGYDLDKIYGDPPSLWVSTIFVENPAELDKVMKEVNSLEG
;
A
#
# COMPACT_ATOMS: atom_id res chain seq x y z
N MET A 1 56.12 -39.64 17.98
CA MET A 1 54.97 -40.13 18.81
C MET A 1 55.16 -39.95 20.32
N LYS A 2 56.32 -40.27 20.92
CA LYS A 2 56.54 -40.16 22.38
C LYS A 2 56.44 -38.74 22.96
N GLU A 3 56.92 -37.72 22.24
CA GLU A 3 56.85 -36.32 22.69
C GLU A 3 55.42 -35.78 22.74
N LYS A 4 54.63 -36.00 21.69
CA LYS A 4 53.20 -35.62 21.66
C LYS A 4 52.43 -36.23 22.85
N LYS A 5 52.73 -37.49 23.20
CA LYS A 5 52.14 -38.18 24.36
C LYS A 5 52.55 -37.56 25.70
N ARG A 6 53.81 -37.13 25.84
CA ARG A 6 54.32 -36.44 27.04
C ARG A 6 53.69 -35.07 27.25
N ILE A 7 53.50 -34.30 26.17
CA ILE A 7 52.86 -32.98 26.20
C ILE A 7 51.40 -33.10 26.64
N LEU A 8 50.65 -34.05 26.06
CA LEU A 8 49.26 -34.32 26.44
C LEU A 8 49.10 -34.71 27.92
N LEU A 9 50.01 -35.54 28.44
CA LEU A 9 50.04 -35.92 29.85
C LEU A 9 50.41 -34.77 30.80
N SER A 10 51.21 -33.80 30.35
CA SER A 10 51.55 -32.63 31.17
C SER A 10 50.40 -31.61 31.20
N LEU A 11 49.68 -31.46 30.09
CA LEU A 11 48.52 -30.59 29.96
C LEU A 11 47.34 -31.07 30.82
N SER A 12 47.08 -32.40 30.87
CA SER A 12 45.92 -32.97 31.57
C SER A 12 46.07 -33.08 33.10
N ARG A 13 47.30 -33.03 33.63
CA ARG A 13 47.57 -33.23 35.08
C ARG A 13 47.32 -32.01 35.96
N LYS A 14 47.36 -30.79 35.41
CA LYS A 14 47.14 -29.55 36.18
C LYS A 14 45.72 -29.00 35.95
N LYS A 15 44.93 -28.91 37.01
CA LYS A 15 43.57 -28.34 36.98
C LYS A 15 43.54 -26.89 36.42
N SER A 16 44.63 -26.13 36.59
CA SER A 16 44.78 -24.78 36.02
C SER A 16 44.77 -24.76 34.49
N ASN A 17 45.29 -25.81 33.84
CA ASN A 17 45.33 -25.90 32.38
C ASN A 17 43.95 -26.19 31.80
N LEU A 18 43.13 -26.96 32.53
CA LEU A 18 41.73 -27.21 32.16
C LEU A 18 40.90 -25.93 32.29
N LEU A 19 41.12 -25.14 33.35
CA LEU A 19 40.51 -23.82 33.52
C LEU A 19 40.90 -22.87 32.38
N LEU A 20 42.19 -22.79 32.06
CA LEU A 20 42.70 -21.94 30.97
C LEU A 20 42.13 -22.35 29.61
N PHE A 21 42.05 -23.66 29.35
CA PHE A 21 41.42 -24.19 28.13
C PHE A 21 39.93 -23.82 28.08
N GLY A 22 39.21 -23.95 29.20
CA GLY A 22 37.82 -23.51 29.30
C GLY A 22 37.66 -22.03 28.95
N ILE A 23 38.49 -21.15 29.53
CA ILE A 23 38.46 -19.70 29.23
C ILE A 23 38.72 -19.43 27.74
N LEU A 24 39.75 -20.05 27.15
CA LEU A 24 40.06 -19.91 25.72
C LEU A 24 38.93 -20.45 24.82
N PHE A 25 38.33 -21.58 25.20
CA PHE A 25 37.20 -22.17 24.51
C PHE A 25 35.98 -21.22 24.55
N PHE A 26 35.65 -20.66 25.71
CA PHE A 26 34.56 -19.69 25.80
C PHE A 26 34.86 -18.42 25.01
N LEU A 27 36.07 -17.85 25.08
CA LEU A 27 36.45 -16.67 24.32
C LEU A 27 36.33 -16.89 22.80
N THR A 28 36.78 -18.04 22.30
CA THR A 28 36.67 -18.38 20.87
C THR A 28 35.21 -18.63 20.47
N LEU A 29 34.41 -19.27 21.32
CA LEU A 29 32.98 -19.48 21.07
C LEU A 29 32.21 -18.15 21.03
N PHE A 30 32.49 -17.24 21.95
CA PHE A 30 31.93 -15.88 21.96
C PHE A 30 32.36 -15.09 20.72
N MET A 31 33.62 -15.19 20.31
CA MET A 31 34.12 -14.52 19.10
C MET A 31 33.40 -15.03 17.84
N LEU A 32 33.19 -16.35 17.72
CA LEU A 32 32.45 -16.95 16.60
C LEU A 32 30.97 -16.54 16.61
N MET A 33 30.32 -16.53 17.78
CA MET A 33 28.94 -16.02 17.88
C MET A 33 28.85 -14.54 17.50
N PHE A 34 29.79 -13.72 17.96
CA PHE A 34 29.82 -12.29 17.61
C PHE A 34 30.01 -12.09 16.11
N LEU A 35 30.93 -12.81 15.48
CA LEU A 35 31.13 -12.74 14.02
C LEU A 35 29.90 -13.20 13.24
N SER A 36 29.24 -14.26 13.70
CA SER A 36 28.00 -14.74 13.10
C SER A 36 26.88 -13.71 13.20
N VAL A 37 26.62 -13.20 14.41
CA VAL A 37 25.58 -12.19 14.67
C VAL A 37 25.90 -10.91 13.90
N TYR A 38 27.14 -10.45 13.89
CA TYR A 38 27.57 -9.27 13.14
C TYR A 38 27.36 -9.45 11.63
N GLY A 39 27.72 -10.62 11.09
CA GLY A 39 27.50 -10.95 9.68
C GLY A 39 26.02 -10.93 9.31
N THR A 40 25.18 -11.61 10.09
CA THR A 40 23.72 -11.63 9.88
C THR A 40 23.10 -10.26 10.06
N SER A 41 23.50 -9.49 11.08
CA SER A 41 22.97 -8.14 11.30
C SER A 41 23.38 -7.19 10.18
N LYS A 42 24.60 -7.29 9.66
CA LYS A 42 25.04 -6.48 8.52
C LYS A 42 24.28 -6.85 7.24
N GLN A 43 23.97 -8.13 7.04
CA GLN A 43 23.17 -8.56 5.91
C GLN A 43 21.71 -8.12 6.04
N MET A 44 21.10 -8.29 7.22
CA MET A 44 19.74 -7.81 7.51
C MET A 44 19.65 -6.28 7.38
N MET A 45 20.64 -5.53 7.87
CA MET A 45 20.68 -4.07 7.69
C MET A 45 20.72 -3.70 6.22
N LYS A 46 21.51 -4.38 5.39
CA LYS A 46 21.51 -4.17 3.94
C LYS A 46 20.18 -4.53 3.28
N GLU A 47 19.55 -5.61 3.71
CA GLU A 47 18.22 -6.00 3.21
C GLU A 47 17.15 -4.99 3.64
N VAL A 48 17.21 -4.46 4.86
CA VAL A 48 16.33 -3.38 5.35
C VAL A 48 16.60 -2.08 4.61
N GLU A 49 17.86 -1.69 4.41
CA GLU A 49 18.26 -0.51 3.61
C GLU A 49 17.77 -0.64 2.16
N LYS A 50 17.87 -1.84 1.57
CA LYS A 50 17.38 -2.12 0.22
C LYS A 50 15.85 -2.15 0.13
N LYS A 51 15.17 -2.68 1.16
CA LYS A 51 13.71 -2.85 1.18
C LYS A 51 12.96 -1.58 1.60
N TYR A 52 13.55 -0.76 2.46
CA TYR A 52 12.88 0.39 3.10
C TYR A 52 13.66 1.71 3.02
N GLY A 53 14.93 1.69 2.61
CA GLY A 53 15.86 2.81 2.84
C GLY A 53 16.23 3.66 1.63
N ALA A 54 15.74 3.35 0.43
CA ALA A 54 16.18 4.04 -0.78
C ALA A 54 14.99 4.39 -1.67
N SER A 55 14.08 5.23 -1.19
CA SER A 55 13.05 5.79 -2.06
C SER A 55 12.75 7.24 -1.73
N PHE A 56 12.23 7.95 -2.72
CA PHE A 56 11.70 9.30 -2.55
C PHE A 56 10.40 9.45 -3.35
N MET A 57 9.55 10.36 -2.92
CA MET A 57 8.27 10.62 -3.58
C MET A 57 8.42 11.76 -4.59
N LEU A 58 7.92 11.51 -5.79
CA LEU A 58 7.61 12.54 -6.77
C LEU A 58 6.19 13.04 -6.53
N LEU A 59 6.06 14.35 -6.33
CA LEU A 59 4.80 15.02 -6.02
C LEU A 59 4.53 16.10 -7.07
N LEU A 60 3.31 16.12 -7.59
CA LEU A 60 2.87 17.17 -8.49
C LEU A 60 2.52 18.45 -7.71
N TYR A 61 3.23 19.54 -7.99
CA TYR A 61 2.86 20.86 -7.49
C TYR A 61 1.98 21.59 -8.51
N ARG A 62 0.68 21.70 -8.21
CA ARG A 62 -0.30 22.40 -9.04
C ARG A 62 -0.21 23.92 -8.81
N ASP A 63 0.54 24.61 -9.67
CA ASP A 63 0.75 26.06 -9.56
C ASP A 63 -0.54 26.85 -9.88
N GLN A 64 -1.16 27.42 -8.84
CA GLN A 64 -2.37 28.24 -8.96
C GLN A 64 -2.14 29.58 -9.66
N SER A 65 -0.89 30.02 -9.81
CA SER A 65 -0.57 31.28 -10.48
C SER A 65 -0.62 31.20 -12.01
N LYS A 66 -0.73 29.99 -12.56
CA LYS A 66 -0.75 29.69 -14.00
C LYS A 66 -2.16 29.35 -14.49
N PRO A 67 -2.99 30.35 -14.87
CA PRO A 67 -4.39 30.11 -15.23
C PRO A 67 -4.57 29.19 -16.44
N GLU A 68 -3.55 29.04 -17.28
CA GLU A 68 -3.54 28.10 -18.41
C GLU A 68 -3.60 26.62 -18.00
N LEU A 69 -3.29 26.30 -16.73
CA LEU A 69 -3.37 24.95 -16.18
C LEU A 69 -4.69 24.65 -15.47
N TRP A 70 -5.66 25.58 -15.52
CA TRP A 70 -6.92 25.46 -14.80
C TRP A 70 -8.13 25.72 -15.71
N GLU A 71 -9.20 24.98 -15.48
CA GLU A 71 -10.46 25.09 -16.20
C GLU A 71 -11.64 25.11 -15.23
N GLU A 72 -12.52 26.11 -15.34
CA GLU A 72 -13.77 26.14 -14.59
C GLU A 72 -14.83 25.28 -15.30
N ARG A 73 -15.43 24.35 -14.55
CA ARG A 73 -16.53 23.51 -15.04
C ARG A 73 -17.71 23.59 -14.08
N GLU A 74 -18.90 23.61 -14.66
CA GLU A 74 -20.15 23.54 -13.89
C GLU A 74 -20.53 22.07 -13.70
N VAL A 75 -20.62 21.65 -12.43
CA VAL A 75 -21.04 20.30 -12.06
C VAL A 75 -22.46 20.36 -11.50
N GLU A 76 -23.36 19.61 -12.14
CA GLU A 76 -24.76 19.54 -11.74
C GLU A 76 -24.89 19.10 -10.27
N GLY A 77 -25.63 19.88 -9.47
CA GLY A 77 -25.82 19.63 -8.04
C GLY A 77 -24.69 20.09 -7.12
N VAL A 78 -23.53 20.48 -7.65
CA VAL A 78 -22.36 20.92 -6.85
C VAL A 78 -22.04 22.40 -7.05
N GLY A 79 -22.15 22.90 -8.28
CA GLY A 79 -21.79 24.28 -8.65
C GLY A 79 -20.52 24.35 -9.50
N THR A 80 -19.89 25.54 -9.55
CA THR A 80 -18.66 25.75 -10.33
C THR A 80 -17.43 25.27 -9.58
N LEU A 81 -16.69 24.36 -10.19
CA LEU A 81 -15.42 23.83 -9.67
C LEU A 81 -14.27 24.20 -10.61
N ASN A 82 -13.08 24.41 -10.05
CA ASN A 82 -11.84 24.66 -10.77
C ASN A 82 -11.04 23.36 -10.89
N TYR A 83 -10.88 22.86 -12.11
CA TYR A 83 -10.17 21.63 -12.43
C TYR A 83 -8.75 21.93 -12.91
N TYR A 84 -7.77 21.18 -12.38
CA TYR A 84 -6.42 21.22 -12.91
C TYR A 84 -6.36 20.40 -14.20
N ILE A 85 -5.89 21.02 -15.29
CA ILE A 85 -5.78 20.42 -16.63
C ILE A 85 -4.33 20.37 -17.13
N GLY A 86 -3.37 20.69 -16.28
CA GLY A 86 -1.95 20.56 -16.60
C GLY A 86 -1.47 19.10 -16.62
N PRO A 87 -0.20 18.87 -17.00
CA PRO A 87 0.38 17.52 -17.02
C PRO A 87 0.38 16.89 -15.63
N GLY A 88 -0.06 15.63 -15.55
CA GLY A 88 0.02 14.80 -14.36
C GLY A 88 1.35 14.06 -14.27
N ILE A 89 1.52 13.25 -13.22
CA ILE A 89 2.54 12.21 -13.21
C ILE A 89 1.91 11.00 -13.90
N ASP A 90 2.47 10.54 -15.00
CA ASP A 90 1.96 9.38 -15.74
C ASP A 90 3.02 8.30 -15.90
N GLU A 91 2.63 7.14 -16.45
CA GLU A 91 3.56 6.03 -16.65
C GLU A 91 4.66 6.35 -17.66
N GLU A 92 4.40 7.18 -18.67
CA GLU A 92 5.42 7.58 -19.66
C GLU A 92 6.55 8.37 -18.99
N MET A 93 6.21 9.36 -18.15
CA MET A 93 7.17 10.11 -17.35
C MET A 93 7.98 9.21 -16.42
N MET A 94 7.30 8.29 -15.72
CA MET A 94 7.94 7.43 -14.73
C MET A 94 8.82 6.34 -15.37
N ASP A 95 8.41 5.78 -16.51
CA ASP A 95 9.22 4.86 -17.30
C ASP A 95 10.44 5.57 -17.88
N TYR A 96 10.31 6.82 -18.34
CA TYR A 96 11.46 7.63 -18.77
C TYR A 96 12.46 7.86 -17.63
N ILE A 97 12.01 8.20 -16.42
CA ILE A 97 12.88 8.32 -15.24
C ILE A 97 13.59 6.98 -14.94
N LEU A 98 12.85 5.88 -15.00
CA LEU A 98 13.38 4.54 -14.76
C LEU A 98 14.45 4.14 -15.78
N GLU A 99 14.32 4.57 -17.04
CA GLU A 99 15.27 4.26 -18.12
C GLU A 99 16.51 5.16 -18.10
N GLU A 100 16.34 6.46 -17.85
CA GLU A 100 17.42 7.45 -18.03
C GLU A 100 18.25 7.72 -16.78
N VAL A 101 17.70 7.53 -15.58
CA VAL A 101 18.41 7.92 -14.34
C VAL A 101 19.12 6.73 -13.71
N GLU A 102 20.45 6.76 -13.78
CA GLU A 102 21.29 5.72 -13.19
C GLU A 102 21.06 5.62 -11.68
N GLY A 103 20.74 4.40 -11.21
CA GLY A 103 20.49 4.11 -9.80
C GLY A 103 19.01 4.07 -9.44
N VAL A 104 18.10 4.49 -10.32
CA VAL A 104 16.66 4.15 -10.19
C VAL A 104 16.47 2.68 -10.58
N THR A 105 15.67 1.96 -9.79
CA THR A 105 15.51 0.50 -9.92
C THR A 105 14.08 0.09 -10.23
N ASP A 106 13.11 0.83 -9.74
CA ASP A 106 11.69 0.64 -10.01
C ASP A 106 10.94 1.89 -9.52
N TYR A 107 9.63 1.93 -9.77
CA TYR A 107 8.73 2.87 -9.11
C TYR A 107 7.38 2.20 -8.80
N GLU A 108 6.70 2.77 -7.81
CA GLU A 108 5.30 2.49 -7.52
C GLU A 108 4.53 3.80 -7.58
N GLY A 109 3.39 3.81 -8.27
CA GLY A 109 2.54 4.98 -8.42
C GLY A 109 1.11 4.54 -8.68
N GLY A 110 0.17 5.37 -8.24
CA GLY A 110 -1.26 5.08 -8.29
C GLY A 110 -2.06 6.03 -7.41
N GLY A 111 -3.38 5.87 -7.43
CA GLY A 111 -4.33 6.75 -6.76
C GLY A 111 -5.03 6.11 -5.56
N ASP A 112 -5.43 6.95 -4.61
CA ASP A 112 -6.30 6.60 -3.50
C ASP A 112 -7.73 7.07 -3.82
N TYR A 113 -8.69 6.17 -3.78
CA TYR A 113 -10.08 6.45 -4.14
C TYR A 113 -11.07 5.99 -3.08
N GLU A 114 -12.16 6.74 -2.95
CA GLU A 114 -13.36 6.30 -2.26
C GLU A 114 -14.31 5.63 -3.26
N ILE A 115 -14.72 4.40 -2.99
CA ILE A 115 -15.66 3.64 -3.83
C ILE A 115 -16.87 3.18 -3.01
N ILE A 116 -17.98 2.90 -3.71
CA ILE A 116 -19.22 2.38 -3.12
C ILE A 116 -19.45 0.96 -3.67
N LEU A 117 -19.66 0.01 -2.76
CA LEU A 117 -19.84 -1.41 -3.07
C LEU A 117 -21.24 -1.91 -2.68
N CYS A 118 -22.29 -1.34 -3.29
CA CYS A 118 -23.69 -1.66 -2.96
C CYS A 118 -24.07 -3.14 -3.18
N ASP A 119 -23.36 -3.84 -4.08
CA ASP A 119 -23.58 -5.25 -4.40
C ASP A 119 -22.89 -6.21 -3.42
N TYR A 120 -22.14 -5.69 -2.45
CA TYR A 120 -21.30 -6.47 -1.54
C TYR A 120 -21.60 -6.17 -0.07
N GLU A 121 -21.33 -7.15 0.78
CA GLU A 121 -21.39 -7.01 2.23
C GLU A 121 -19.98 -6.71 2.76
N LEU A 122 -19.77 -5.47 3.23
CA LEU A 122 -18.57 -5.08 3.96
C LEU A 122 -18.54 -5.73 5.35
N ILE A 123 -17.35 -5.78 5.95
CA ILE A 123 -17.21 -5.98 7.40
C ILE A 123 -17.82 -4.75 8.08
N PRO A 124 -18.79 -4.96 8.99
CA PRO A 124 -19.59 -3.86 9.54
C PRO A 124 -18.76 -2.99 10.48
N GLY A 125 -18.93 -1.67 10.33
CA GLY A 125 -18.33 -0.65 11.16
C GLY A 125 -19.37 0.37 11.61
N TYR A 126 -18.92 1.59 11.90
CA TYR A 126 -19.71 2.67 12.45
C TYR A 126 -21.00 2.93 11.67
N TRP A 127 -20.94 3.02 10.33
CA TRP A 127 -22.12 3.39 9.55
C TRP A 127 -23.18 2.30 9.55
N LYS A 128 -22.79 1.02 9.57
CA LYS A 128 -23.71 -0.10 9.72
C LYS A 128 -24.42 -0.06 11.07
N TYR A 129 -23.68 0.11 12.17
CA TYR A 129 -24.28 0.20 13.50
C TYR A 129 -25.17 1.44 13.63
N ARG A 130 -24.71 2.59 13.14
CA ARG A 130 -25.48 3.85 13.17
C ARG A 130 -26.79 3.73 12.39
N TYR A 131 -26.74 3.14 11.20
CA TYR A 131 -27.92 2.90 10.37
C TYR A 131 -28.94 2.00 11.08
N GLU A 132 -28.48 0.90 11.70
CA GLU A 132 -29.38 0.00 12.43
C GLU A 132 -29.97 0.64 13.68
N ASP A 133 -29.18 1.42 14.42
CA ASP A 133 -29.65 2.18 15.58
C ASP A 133 -30.73 3.18 15.18
N ASP A 134 -30.54 3.95 14.09
CA ASP A 134 -31.53 4.90 13.60
C ASP A 134 -32.85 4.25 13.16
N LEU A 135 -32.80 3.04 12.58
CA LEU A 135 -34.02 2.30 12.23
C LEU A 135 -34.83 1.91 13.47
N ILE A 136 -34.16 1.67 14.60
CA ILE A 136 -34.80 1.29 15.87
C ILE A 136 -35.19 2.53 16.68
N HIS A 137 -34.40 3.59 16.58
CA HIS A 137 -34.51 4.83 17.34
C HIS A 137 -34.52 6.06 16.41
N PRO A 138 -35.58 6.26 15.60
CA PRO A 138 -35.62 7.37 14.66
C PRO A 138 -35.57 8.73 15.37
N ASP A 139 -34.59 9.56 15.03
CA ASP A 139 -34.51 10.95 15.48
C ASP A 139 -35.03 11.89 14.38
N PRO A 140 -36.27 12.45 14.51
CA PRO A 140 -36.82 13.37 13.52
C PRO A 140 -36.09 14.72 13.44
N ASN A 141 -35.17 15.01 14.36
CA ASN A 141 -34.31 16.20 14.33
C ASN A 141 -32.84 15.87 14.08
N GLY A 142 -32.53 14.62 13.68
CA GLY A 142 -31.19 14.19 13.35
C GLY A 142 -30.59 15.04 12.21
N LEU A 143 -29.29 15.30 12.28
CA LEU A 143 -28.60 16.14 11.30
C LEU A 143 -28.66 15.58 9.87
N ASN A 144 -28.65 14.24 9.74
CA ASN A 144 -28.73 13.54 8.46
C ASN A 144 -29.83 12.46 8.55
N PRO A 145 -30.86 12.50 7.70
CA PRO A 145 -31.85 11.43 7.59
C PRO A 145 -31.22 10.07 7.27
N VAL A 146 -31.89 8.99 7.67
CA VAL A 146 -31.40 7.61 7.47
C VAL A 146 -31.17 7.31 5.99
N GLU A 147 -32.08 7.78 5.14
CA GLU A 147 -32.04 7.63 3.69
C GLU A 147 -30.83 8.36 3.07
N GLU A 148 -30.30 9.40 3.72
CA GLU A 148 -29.13 10.13 3.22
C GLU A 148 -27.81 9.45 3.59
N ILE A 149 -27.77 8.70 4.70
CA ILE A 149 -26.56 8.05 5.20
C ILE A 149 -26.49 6.55 4.90
N GLU A 150 -27.55 5.96 4.33
CA GLU A 150 -27.64 4.50 4.15
C GLU A 150 -26.54 3.93 3.26
N ASN A 151 -25.98 4.73 2.34
CA ASN A 151 -24.92 4.27 1.45
C ASN A 151 -23.53 4.32 2.10
N LEU A 152 -23.37 5.00 3.24
CA LEU A 152 -22.07 5.14 3.91
C LEU A 152 -21.55 3.80 4.45
N ARG A 153 -22.43 2.85 4.75
CA ARG A 153 -22.09 1.46 5.13
C ARG A 153 -21.54 0.62 3.96
N PHE A 154 -21.52 1.15 2.75
CA PHE A 154 -20.93 0.51 1.57
C PHE A 154 -19.68 1.25 1.05
N LEU A 155 -19.26 2.32 1.73
CA LEU A 155 -18.05 3.05 1.36
C LEU A 155 -16.80 2.33 1.85
N THR A 156 -15.81 2.20 0.96
CA THR A 156 -14.50 1.67 1.30
C THR A 156 -13.39 2.32 0.47
N GLN A 157 -12.15 2.07 0.88
CA GLN A 157 -10.93 2.48 0.19
C GLN A 157 -10.69 1.59 -1.03
N CYS A 158 -10.29 2.22 -2.13
CA CYS A 158 -9.74 1.57 -3.30
C CYS A 158 -8.35 2.15 -3.59
N GLN A 159 -7.34 1.27 -3.64
CA GLN A 159 -5.95 1.64 -3.86
C GLN A 159 -5.54 1.16 -5.25
N ALA A 160 -5.36 2.08 -6.18
CA ALA A 160 -4.79 1.75 -7.49
C ALA A 160 -3.27 1.65 -7.38
N LEU A 161 -2.72 0.58 -7.94
CA LEU A 161 -1.32 0.18 -7.77
C LEU A 161 -0.76 -0.29 -9.11
N ARG A 162 0.49 0.06 -9.38
CA ARG A 162 1.25 -0.52 -10.50
C ARG A 162 1.73 -1.92 -10.17
N LYS A 163 2.28 -2.11 -8.96
CA LYS A 163 2.74 -3.39 -8.42
C LYS A 163 2.27 -3.54 -6.99
N SER A 164 1.31 -4.42 -6.77
CA SER A 164 0.79 -4.64 -5.41
C SER A 164 1.83 -5.19 -4.42
N GLU A 165 2.89 -5.86 -4.88
CA GLU A 165 4.00 -6.27 -3.98
C GLU A 165 4.73 -5.06 -3.35
N HIS A 166 4.73 -3.91 -4.03
CA HIS A 166 5.32 -2.67 -3.53
C HIS A 166 4.40 -1.88 -2.61
N PHE A 167 3.12 -2.28 -2.49
CA PHE A 167 2.23 -1.64 -1.56
C PHE A 167 2.73 -1.81 -0.13
N LYS A 168 2.74 -0.70 0.62
CA LYS A 168 3.34 -0.60 1.96
C LYS A 168 2.91 -1.71 2.91
N GLU A 169 1.66 -2.18 2.81
CA GLU A 169 1.14 -3.21 3.72
C GLU A 169 1.67 -4.60 3.39
N PHE A 170 1.93 -4.91 2.12
CA PHE A 170 2.68 -6.13 1.76
C PHE A 170 4.15 -6.00 2.12
N GLN A 171 4.78 -4.85 1.86
CA GLN A 171 6.19 -4.65 2.18
C GLN A 171 6.46 -4.79 3.68
N ASN A 172 5.63 -4.18 4.52
CA ASN A 172 5.74 -4.26 5.98
C ASN A 172 5.33 -5.64 6.55
N GLY A 173 4.74 -6.51 5.72
CA GLY A 173 4.24 -7.81 6.14
C GLY A 173 2.93 -7.73 6.92
N ASN A 174 2.21 -6.62 6.84
CA ASN A 174 0.86 -6.46 7.38
C ASN A 174 -0.15 -7.26 6.54
N PHE A 175 0.03 -7.26 5.22
CA PHE A 175 -0.71 -8.09 4.29
C PHE A 175 0.16 -9.25 3.80
N ARG A 176 -0.49 -10.37 3.48
CA ARG A 176 0.14 -11.53 2.87
C ARG A 176 -0.78 -12.10 1.80
N LEU A 177 -0.26 -12.29 0.60
CA LEU A 177 -0.97 -13.01 -0.45
C LEU A 177 -1.17 -14.47 -0.02
N ILE A 178 -2.41 -14.96 -0.06
CA ILE A 178 -2.76 -16.33 0.33
C ILE A 178 -3.25 -17.17 -0.85
N GLU A 179 -3.81 -16.53 -1.88
CA GLU A 179 -4.28 -17.20 -3.10
C GLU A 179 -4.11 -16.29 -4.32
N GLY A 180 -3.92 -16.88 -5.50
CA GLY A 180 -3.75 -16.14 -6.76
C GLY A 180 -2.36 -15.53 -6.90
N ARG A 181 -2.30 -14.26 -7.35
CA ARG A 181 -1.07 -13.52 -7.62
C ARG A 181 -1.21 -12.04 -7.27
N HIS A 182 -0.07 -11.35 -7.19
CA HIS A 182 -0.02 -9.90 -7.15
C HIS A 182 -0.46 -9.28 -8.48
N ILE A 183 -0.99 -8.04 -8.40
CA ILE A 183 -1.15 -7.11 -9.53
C ILE A 183 0.24 -6.69 -10.03
N GLU A 184 0.40 -6.68 -11.35
CA GLU A 184 1.60 -6.37 -12.11
C GLU A 184 1.36 -5.23 -13.13
N PRO A 185 2.41 -4.54 -13.63
CA PRO A 185 2.24 -3.31 -14.43
C PRO A 185 1.47 -3.46 -15.76
N LYS A 186 1.28 -4.69 -16.24
CA LYS A 186 0.60 -4.97 -17.51
C LYS A 186 -0.85 -5.39 -17.31
N ASP A 187 -1.27 -5.58 -16.07
CA ASP A 187 -2.64 -5.91 -15.76
C ASP A 187 -3.56 -4.74 -16.14
N LYS A 188 -4.76 -5.09 -16.56
CA LYS A 188 -5.84 -4.16 -16.86
C LYS A 188 -7.10 -4.76 -16.26
N HIS A 189 -7.77 -4.00 -15.41
CA HIS A 189 -8.99 -4.45 -14.73
C HIS A 189 -8.77 -5.68 -13.84
N ALA A 190 -7.67 -5.69 -13.09
CA ALA A 190 -7.35 -6.70 -12.09
C ALA A 190 -7.61 -6.15 -10.68
N VAL A 191 -8.19 -6.98 -9.81
CA VAL A 191 -8.46 -6.61 -8.41
C VAL A 191 -7.93 -7.67 -7.46
N MET A 192 -7.52 -7.22 -6.28
CA MET A 192 -7.27 -8.06 -5.12
C MET A 192 -8.16 -7.63 -3.96
N VAL A 193 -8.68 -8.63 -3.23
CA VAL A 193 -9.56 -8.44 -2.06
C VAL A 193 -9.03 -9.22 -0.87
N SER A 194 -9.49 -8.89 0.34
CA SER A 194 -9.10 -9.66 1.52
C SER A 194 -9.82 -11.02 1.58
N GLU A 195 -9.25 -11.97 2.32
CA GLU A 195 -9.84 -13.29 2.61
C GLU A 195 -11.21 -13.14 3.26
N GLU A 196 -11.31 -12.33 4.32
CA GLU A 196 -12.55 -12.10 5.05
C GLU A 196 -13.63 -11.47 4.15
N PHE A 197 -13.25 -10.50 3.30
CA PHE A 197 -14.17 -9.90 2.34
C PHE A 197 -14.65 -10.93 1.30
N ALA A 198 -13.73 -11.75 0.78
CA ALA A 198 -14.03 -12.76 -0.22
C ALA A 198 -14.98 -13.85 0.34
N GLU A 199 -14.70 -14.37 1.54
CA GLU A 199 -15.54 -15.37 2.20
C GLU A 199 -16.96 -14.84 2.46
N ARG A 200 -17.06 -13.61 2.99
CA ARG A 200 -18.34 -12.96 3.28
C ARG A 200 -19.20 -12.78 2.03
N ASN A 201 -18.58 -12.55 0.88
CA ASN A 201 -19.25 -12.32 -0.40
C ASN A 201 -19.28 -13.54 -1.33
N ASN A 202 -18.78 -14.70 -0.89
CA ASN A 202 -18.64 -15.92 -1.69
C ASN A 202 -17.86 -15.71 -3.01
N LEU A 203 -16.78 -14.94 -2.95
CA LEU A 203 -15.93 -14.62 -4.09
C LEU A 203 -14.70 -15.55 -4.14
N GLN A 204 -14.24 -15.86 -5.36
CA GLN A 204 -13.01 -16.62 -5.59
C GLN A 204 -12.15 -15.98 -6.70
N ILE A 205 -10.92 -16.47 -6.84
CA ILE A 205 -10.05 -16.08 -7.96
C ILE A 205 -10.75 -16.33 -9.31
N GLY A 206 -10.71 -15.32 -10.19
CA GLY A 206 -11.31 -15.34 -11.52
C GLY A 206 -12.77 -14.88 -11.57
N ASP A 207 -13.40 -14.60 -10.43
CA ASP A 207 -14.74 -13.99 -10.42
C ASP A 207 -14.68 -12.53 -10.89
N ILE A 208 -15.77 -12.07 -11.52
CA ILE A 208 -15.95 -10.67 -11.89
C ILE A 208 -16.36 -9.88 -10.66
N PHE A 209 -15.61 -8.83 -10.36
CA PHE A 209 -15.84 -7.89 -9.29
C PHE A 209 -16.30 -6.54 -9.87
N LYS A 210 -17.24 -5.89 -9.19
CA LYS A 210 -17.88 -4.66 -9.66
C LYS A 210 -17.55 -3.51 -8.74
N ILE A 211 -17.00 -2.45 -9.32
CA ILE A 211 -16.61 -1.25 -8.59
C ILE A 211 -17.46 -0.09 -9.09
N GLN A 212 -17.95 0.73 -8.16
CA GLN A 212 -18.63 1.99 -8.45
C GLN A 212 -17.92 3.12 -7.72
N ALA A 213 -17.69 4.22 -8.40
CA ALA A 213 -17.12 5.43 -7.81
C ALA A 213 -18.10 6.06 -6.79
N SER A 214 -17.56 6.83 -5.85
CA SER A 214 -18.36 7.57 -4.86
C SER A 214 -18.62 9.01 -5.32
N SER A 215 -19.87 9.46 -5.34
CA SER A 215 -20.17 10.87 -5.60
C SER A 215 -19.58 11.83 -4.57
N LEU A 216 -19.20 11.35 -3.39
CA LEU A 216 -18.56 12.17 -2.36
C LEU A 216 -17.21 12.75 -2.81
N ALA A 217 -16.49 12.04 -3.68
CA ALA A 217 -15.23 12.53 -4.26
C ALA A 217 -15.43 13.82 -5.08
N LEU A 218 -16.64 14.06 -5.59
CA LEU A 218 -17.01 15.26 -6.33
C LEU A 218 -17.50 16.41 -5.43
N GLY A 219 -17.56 16.21 -4.11
CA GLY A 219 -18.05 17.21 -3.17
C GLY A 219 -19.57 17.44 -3.21
N THR A 220 -20.35 16.47 -3.72
CA THR A 220 -21.82 16.56 -3.78
C THR A 220 -22.49 16.59 -2.41
N GLY A 221 -21.79 16.15 -1.36
CA GLY A 221 -22.39 15.88 -0.06
C GLY A 221 -23.26 14.62 -0.08
N LEU A 222 -24.08 14.47 0.95
CA LEU A 222 -24.99 13.34 1.11
C LEU A 222 -26.28 13.52 0.27
N PRO A 223 -26.91 12.43 -0.20
CA PRO A 223 -26.47 11.04 -0.09
C PRO A 223 -25.23 10.72 -0.93
N ALA A 224 -24.42 9.78 -0.46
CA ALA A 224 -23.35 9.19 -1.26
C ALA A 224 -23.97 8.33 -2.36
N LEU A 225 -23.78 8.70 -3.63
CA LEU A 225 -24.37 7.99 -4.78
C LEU A 225 -23.29 7.20 -5.53
N PRO A 226 -23.57 5.95 -5.93
CA PRO A 226 -22.66 5.20 -6.77
C PRO A 226 -22.64 5.79 -8.19
N LEU A 227 -21.44 5.98 -8.73
CA LEU A 227 -21.20 6.55 -10.05
C LEU A 227 -20.47 5.54 -10.95
N GLY A 228 -20.96 5.39 -12.17
CA GLY A 228 -20.38 4.46 -13.13
C GLY A 228 -20.43 3.00 -12.66
N LEU A 229 -19.81 2.13 -13.47
CA LEU A 229 -19.58 0.73 -13.15
C LEU A 229 -18.31 0.29 -13.88
N ILE A 230 -17.35 -0.23 -13.13
CA ILE A 230 -16.13 -0.84 -13.66
C ILE A 230 -16.16 -2.32 -13.26
N GLU A 231 -15.96 -3.20 -14.23
CA GLU A 231 -15.84 -4.64 -13.99
C GLU A 231 -14.35 -5.02 -14.01
N THR A 232 -13.92 -5.78 -13.00
CA THR A 232 -12.56 -6.27 -12.83
C THR A 232 -12.57 -7.77 -12.55
N GLU A 233 -11.43 -8.44 -12.70
CA GLU A 233 -11.25 -9.86 -12.37
C GLU A 233 -10.44 -10.00 -11.07
N ILE A 234 -10.90 -10.85 -10.14
CA ILE A 234 -10.17 -11.13 -8.90
C ILE A 234 -8.94 -11.98 -9.22
N VAL A 235 -7.75 -11.37 -9.17
CA VAL A 235 -6.47 -12.04 -9.48
C VAL A 235 -5.72 -12.51 -8.23
N GLY A 236 -6.07 -11.98 -7.05
CA GLY A 236 -5.41 -12.32 -5.79
C GLY A 236 -6.30 -12.11 -4.57
N ILE A 237 -6.09 -12.96 -3.57
CA ILE A 237 -6.71 -12.84 -2.26
C ILE A 237 -5.59 -12.70 -1.22
N PHE A 238 -5.70 -11.69 -0.37
CA PHE A 238 -4.74 -11.42 0.69
C PHE A 238 -5.36 -11.57 2.07
N ALA A 239 -4.55 -11.85 3.08
CA ALA A 239 -4.96 -11.83 4.47
C ALA A 239 -4.09 -10.86 5.26
N LEU A 240 -4.65 -10.26 6.31
CA LEU A 240 -3.86 -9.57 7.31
C LEU A 240 -3.07 -10.58 8.15
N THR A 241 -1.88 -10.19 8.59
CA THR A 241 -1.03 -11.00 9.47
C THR A 241 -1.30 -10.75 10.95
N TYR A 242 -2.21 -9.83 11.25
CA TYR A 242 -2.71 -9.51 12.59
C TYR A 242 -4.22 -9.26 12.53
N ASN A 243 -4.87 -9.21 13.69
CA ASN A 243 -6.28 -8.88 13.78
C ASN A 243 -6.45 -7.40 14.11
N GLN A 244 -7.13 -6.64 13.26
CA GLN A 244 -7.47 -5.24 13.52
C GLN A 244 -8.61 -5.17 14.55
N GLY A 245 -8.48 -4.29 15.55
CA GLY A 245 -9.58 -4.03 16.48
C GLY A 245 -10.69 -3.23 15.79
N VAL A 246 -11.77 -3.91 15.37
CA VAL A 246 -12.96 -3.29 14.78
C VAL A 246 -14.04 -3.12 15.85
N SER A 247 -14.68 -1.94 15.88
CA SER A 247 -15.76 -1.61 16.82
C SER A 247 -16.85 -0.79 16.14
N GLU A 248 -17.93 -0.52 16.87
CA GLU A 248 -18.99 0.41 16.42
C GLU A 248 -18.51 1.85 16.20
N TYR A 249 -17.27 2.19 16.55
CA TYR A 249 -16.65 3.50 16.31
C TYR A 249 -15.59 3.48 15.20
N THR A 250 -15.44 2.37 14.50
CA THR A 250 -14.51 2.22 13.37
C THR A 250 -15.29 2.36 12.08
N ASN A 251 -15.02 3.36 11.24
CA ASN A 251 -15.71 3.45 9.95
C ASN A 251 -15.35 2.23 9.08
N GLU A 252 -16.28 1.77 8.25
CA GLU A 252 -16.09 0.69 7.29
C GLU A 252 -14.86 0.94 6.40
N TYR A 253 -14.65 2.21 6.03
CA TYR A 253 -13.53 2.72 5.26
C TYR A 253 -12.16 2.61 5.98
N ASP A 254 -12.15 2.57 7.31
CA ASP A 254 -10.94 2.42 8.14
C ASP A 254 -10.59 0.95 8.44
N ILE A 255 -11.42 0.00 8.01
CA ILE A 255 -11.21 -1.44 8.18
C ILE A 255 -10.37 -1.95 6.99
N LEU A 256 -9.14 -2.38 7.25
CA LEU A 256 -8.20 -2.78 6.21
C LEU A 256 -8.69 -3.99 5.40
N GLU A 257 -9.39 -4.93 6.03
CA GLU A 257 -10.00 -6.04 5.32
C GLU A 257 -11.11 -5.62 4.33
N ASN A 258 -11.67 -4.40 4.44
CA ASN A 258 -12.62 -3.87 3.45
C ASN A 258 -11.92 -3.18 2.26
N TRP A 259 -10.61 -2.94 2.34
CA TRP A 259 -9.89 -2.22 1.28
C TRP A 259 -9.78 -3.06 0.02
N ILE A 260 -9.96 -2.40 -1.12
CA ILE A 260 -9.86 -3.01 -2.45
C ILE A 260 -8.57 -2.53 -3.10
N LEU A 261 -7.77 -3.46 -3.64
CA LEU A 261 -6.54 -3.11 -4.36
C LEU A 261 -6.77 -3.38 -5.85
N VAL A 262 -6.50 -2.40 -6.71
CA VAL A 262 -6.74 -2.51 -8.16
C VAL A 262 -5.50 -2.11 -8.95
N ASP A 263 -5.45 -2.50 -10.21
CA ASP A 263 -4.44 -2.00 -11.14
C ASP A 263 -4.67 -0.53 -11.53
N ASN A 264 -3.63 0.10 -12.07
CA ASN A 264 -3.70 1.50 -12.50
C ASN A 264 -4.72 1.78 -13.60
N GLU A 265 -5.01 0.85 -14.53
CA GLU A 265 -6.04 1.09 -15.56
C GLU A 265 -7.41 1.27 -14.91
N THR A 266 -7.72 0.48 -13.88
CA THR A 266 -8.94 0.66 -13.07
C THR A 266 -8.95 2.02 -12.36
N GLY A 267 -7.82 2.47 -11.81
CA GLY A 267 -7.68 3.82 -11.24
C GLY A 267 -7.94 4.93 -12.26
N TYR A 268 -7.41 4.80 -13.48
CA TYR A 268 -7.63 5.76 -14.56
C TYR A 268 -9.09 5.81 -15.01
N ASP A 269 -9.81 4.69 -14.95
CA ASP A 269 -11.24 4.67 -15.21
C ASP A 269 -12.03 5.38 -14.10
N LEU A 270 -11.59 5.30 -12.84
CA LEU A 270 -12.15 6.09 -11.75
C LEU A 270 -11.89 7.59 -11.95
N ASP A 271 -10.65 8.00 -12.29
CA ASP A 271 -10.33 9.40 -12.61
C ASP A 271 -11.26 9.95 -13.70
N LYS A 272 -11.46 9.17 -14.79
CA LYS A 272 -12.36 9.56 -15.89
C LYS A 272 -13.82 9.72 -15.43
N ILE A 273 -14.31 8.87 -14.52
CA ILE A 273 -15.66 9.02 -13.94
C ILE A 273 -15.77 10.32 -13.15
N TYR A 274 -14.71 10.70 -12.43
CA TYR A 274 -14.66 11.97 -11.70
C TYR A 274 -14.42 13.20 -12.60
N GLY A 275 -14.08 12.98 -13.87
CA GLY A 275 -13.76 14.04 -14.82
C GLY A 275 -12.33 14.58 -14.68
N ASP A 276 -11.48 13.87 -13.94
CA ASP A 276 -10.07 14.16 -13.77
C ASP A 276 -9.24 13.47 -14.87
N PRO A 277 -8.12 14.08 -15.30
CA PRO A 277 -7.19 13.41 -16.20
C PRO A 277 -6.53 12.24 -15.47
N PRO A 278 -6.36 11.07 -16.13
CA PRO A 278 -5.62 9.94 -15.58
C PRO A 278 -4.25 10.34 -15.04
N SER A 279 -3.94 9.92 -13.81
CA SER A 279 -2.67 10.28 -13.15
C SER A 279 -2.26 9.23 -12.13
N LEU A 280 -0.96 9.04 -11.96
CA LEU A 280 -0.36 8.25 -10.87
C LEU A 280 -0.34 9.01 -9.54
N TRP A 281 -0.88 10.23 -9.48
CA TRP A 281 -0.98 11.10 -8.30
C TRP A 281 0.34 11.31 -7.55
N VAL A 282 0.72 10.38 -6.67
CA VAL A 282 2.01 10.35 -5.97
C VAL A 282 2.76 9.11 -6.40
N SER A 283 4.01 9.29 -6.85
CA SER A 283 4.86 8.16 -7.25
C SER A 283 6.09 8.04 -6.36
N THR A 284 6.31 6.85 -5.83
CA THR A 284 7.50 6.47 -5.07
C THR A 284 8.54 5.89 -6.02
N ILE A 285 9.71 6.53 -6.10
CA ILE A 285 10.84 6.07 -6.92
C ILE A 285 11.78 5.29 -6.02
N PHE A 286 12.11 4.05 -6.40
CA PHE A 286 13.05 3.18 -5.68
C PHE A 286 14.45 3.30 -6.27
N VAL A 287 15.43 3.45 -5.39
CA VAL A 287 16.85 3.70 -5.68
C VAL A 287 17.68 2.51 -5.18
N GLU A 288 18.72 2.12 -5.92
CA GLU A 288 19.54 0.97 -5.55
C GLU A 288 20.36 1.20 -4.26
N ASN A 289 20.93 2.41 -4.13
CA ASN A 289 21.82 2.78 -3.06
C ASN A 289 21.29 3.99 -2.27
N PRO A 290 20.89 3.82 -1.00
CA PRO A 290 20.44 4.93 -0.14
C PRO A 290 21.43 6.11 -0.08
N ALA A 291 22.74 5.83 -0.15
CA ALA A 291 23.76 6.88 -0.08
C ALA A 291 23.78 7.80 -1.30
N GLU A 292 23.11 7.41 -2.39
CA GLU A 292 23.04 8.16 -3.65
C GLU A 292 21.70 8.88 -3.83
N LEU A 293 20.79 8.82 -2.85
CA LEU A 293 19.48 9.48 -2.90
C LEU A 293 19.57 10.95 -3.34
N ASP A 294 20.43 11.75 -2.71
CA ASP A 294 20.59 13.17 -3.04
C ASP A 294 21.09 13.41 -4.47
N LYS A 295 21.89 12.48 -5.01
CA LYS A 295 22.39 12.55 -6.39
C LYS A 295 21.24 12.24 -7.35
N VAL A 296 20.57 11.10 -7.15
CA VAL A 296 19.46 10.62 -7.99
C VAL A 296 18.31 11.63 -7.98
N MET A 297 17.93 12.18 -6.82
CA MET A 297 16.89 13.22 -6.73
C MET A 297 17.23 14.47 -7.54
N LYS A 298 18.50 14.90 -7.55
CA LYS A 298 18.93 16.06 -8.35
C LYS A 298 18.90 15.76 -9.83
N GLU A 299 19.27 14.54 -10.21
CA GLU A 299 19.25 14.08 -11.60
C GLU A 299 17.82 14.05 -12.15
N VAL A 300 16.88 13.44 -11.41
CA VAL A 300 15.45 13.45 -11.74
C VAL A 300 14.91 14.88 -11.89
N ASN A 301 15.22 15.78 -10.95
CA ASN A 301 14.79 17.19 -11.02
C ASN A 301 15.44 17.98 -12.17
N SER A 302 16.51 17.46 -12.77
CA SER A 302 17.23 18.09 -13.88
C SER A 302 16.85 17.54 -15.25
N LEU A 303 16.03 16.48 -15.31
CA LEU A 303 15.51 15.97 -16.56
C LEU A 303 14.69 17.05 -17.26
N GLU A 304 14.97 17.25 -18.54
CA GLU A 304 14.13 18.08 -19.41
C GLU A 304 13.03 17.18 -19.98
N GLY A 305 11.78 17.39 -19.53
CA GLY A 305 10.61 16.62 -19.91
C GLY A 305 9.35 17.22 -19.30
#